data_AF-A0A3N1NUE4-F1
#
_entry.id   AF-A0A3N1NUE4-F1
#
_cell.length_a   1.000
_cell.length_b   1.000
_cell.length_c   1.000
_cell.angle_alpha   90.00
_cell.angle_beta   90.00
_cell.angle_gamma   90.00
#
_symmetry.space_group_name_H-M   'P 1'
#
loop_
_entity.id
_entity.type
_entity.pdbx_description
1 polymer ?
#
loop_
_entity_poly.entity_id
_entity_poly.type
_entity_poly.pdbx_seq_one_letter_code
_entity_poly.pdbx_strand_id
1 'polypeptide(L)'
;MHMYVSQEPVLAAGVWQSGLAQVLGGLIVVVVLIGAFVLGIRIKNRELPPPDPKAQPRRPDTDRLPGEVSEHRKPSEVPQTDGEHRLRPHNLKNSGETDPGPQSEDKRKWGGISSGGFGSGGTGHGD
;
A
#
# COMPACT_ATOMS: atom_id res chain seq x y z
N MET A 1 -42.57 44.55 54.22
CA MET A 1 -41.25 44.82 53.62
C MET A 1 -40.88 43.58 52.81
N HIS A 2 -41.20 43.56 51.52
CA HIS A 2 -40.88 42.43 50.63
C HIS A 2 -39.48 42.65 50.07
N MET A 3 -38.51 41.83 50.48
CA MET A 3 -37.21 41.77 49.82
C MET A 3 -37.21 40.56 48.89
N TYR A 4 -37.04 40.87 47.61
CA TYR A 4 -36.94 39.93 46.51
C TYR A 4 -35.67 39.09 46.66
N VAL A 5 -35.82 37.77 46.83
CA VAL A 5 -34.73 36.83 46.57
C VAL A 5 -34.50 36.83 45.06
N SER A 6 -33.38 37.38 44.63
CA SER A 6 -32.88 37.21 43.26
C SER A 6 -32.64 35.71 43.02
N GLN A 7 -33.47 35.11 42.17
CA GLN A 7 -33.19 33.79 41.60
C GLN A 7 -32.10 33.96 40.55
N GLU A 8 -30.84 33.70 40.93
CA GLU A 8 -29.75 33.51 39.97
C GLU A 8 -30.13 32.31 39.06
N PRO A 9 -30.15 32.46 37.73
CA PRO A 9 -30.45 31.33 36.85
C PRO A 9 -29.31 30.31 36.94
N VAL A 10 -29.54 29.21 37.66
CA VAL A 10 -28.67 28.02 37.72
C VAL A 10 -28.73 27.24 36.39
N LEU A 11 -28.67 27.94 35.27
CA LEU A 11 -28.83 27.39 33.92
C LEU A 11 -27.49 27.14 33.22
N ALA A 12 -26.36 27.54 33.81
CA ALA A 12 -25.06 27.37 33.18
C ALA A 12 -24.24 26.20 33.77
N ALA A 13 -24.36 25.93 35.08
CA ALA A 13 -23.49 24.97 35.77
C ALA A 13 -23.91 23.50 35.63
N GLY A 14 -25.19 23.20 35.37
CA GLY A 14 -25.72 21.83 35.40
C GLY A 14 -26.11 21.22 34.05
N VAL A 15 -26.07 22.00 32.95
CA VAL A 15 -26.61 21.52 31.66
C VAL A 15 -25.74 20.42 31.07
N TRP A 16 -24.42 20.53 31.22
CA TRP A 16 -23.46 19.52 30.75
C TRP A 16 -23.54 18.20 31.52
N GLN A 17 -24.14 18.18 32.71
CA GLN A 17 -24.42 16.95 33.49
C GLN A 17 -25.82 16.39 33.21
N SER A 18 -26.66 17.11 32.47
CA SER A 18 -27.96 16.60 32.03
C SER A 18 -27.74 15.58 30.90
N GLY A 19 -28.39 14.41 30.98
CA GLY A 19 -28.28 13.38 29.93
C GLY A 19 -28.61 13.89 28.53
N LEU A 20 -29.42 14.96 28.41
CA LEU A 20 -29.73 15.62 27.15
C LEU A 20 -28.50 16.26 26.49
N ALA A 21 -27.64 16.94 27.25
CA ALA A 21 -26.42 17.54 26.70
C ALA A 21 -25.45 16.46 26.19
N GLN A 22 -25.38 15.32 26.88
CA GLN A 22 -24.54 14.20 26.45
C GLN A 22 -25.05 13.54 25.17
N VAL A 23 -26.37 13.41 25.02
CA VAL A 23 -27.01 12.93 23.77
C VAL A 23 -26.75 13.90 22.62
N LEU A 24 -26.94 15.20 22.84
CA LEU A 24 -26.66 16.22 21.81
C LEU A 24 -25.18 16.26 21.44
N GLY A 25 -24.28 16.18 22.42
CA GLY A 25 -22.84 16.09 22.19
C GLY A 25 -22.48 14.88 21.34
N GLY A 26 -23.00 13.70 21.69
CA GLY A 26 -22.81 12.49 20.90
C GLY A 26 -23.35 12.63 19.48
N LEU A 27 -24.54 13.22 19.31
CA LEU A 27 -25.14 13.46 18.00
C LEU A 27 -24.27 14.39 17.13
N ILE A 28 -23.74 15.47 17.71
CA ILE A 28 -22.83 16.39 17.01
C ILE A 28 -21.58 15.65 16.53
N VAL A 29 -20.96 14.84 17.40
CA VAL A 29 -19.78 14.04 17.03
C VAL A 29 -20.09 13.10 15.88
N VAL A 30 -21.23 12.38 15.94
CA VAL A 30 -21.66 11.47 14.86
C VAL A 30 -21.87 12.22 13.54
N VAL A 31 -22.55 13.38 13.56
CA VAL A 31 -22.77 14.19 12.37
C VAL A 31 -21.45 14.66 11.75
N VAL A 32 -20.48 15.09 12.58
CA VAL A 32 -19.15 15.49 12.13
C VAL A 32 -18.40 14.33 11.48
N LEU A 33 -18.43 13.13 12.10
CA LEU A 33 -17.77 11.95 11.55
C LEU A 33 -18.37 11.50 10.22
N ILE A 34 -19.71 11.50 10.11
CA ILE A 34 -20.40 11.19 8.86
C ILE A 34 -20.04 12.22 7.79
N GLY A 35 -20.01 13.52 8.14
CA GLY A 35 -19.62 14.59 7.23
C GLY A 35 -18.19 14.40 6.70
N ALA A 36 -17.23 14.09 7.58
CA ALA A 36 -15.85 13.82 7.20
C ALA A 36 -15.73 12.61 6.27
N PHE A 37 -16.46 11.52 6.56
CA PHE A 37 -16.47 10.31 5.74
C PHE A 37 -17.06 10.58 4.34
N VAL A 38 -18.20 11.27 4.26
CA VAL A 38 -18.83 11.63 2.98
C VAL A 38 -17.93 12.57 2.17
N LEU A 39 -17.25 13.52 2.82
CA LEU A 39 -16.29 14.39 2.16
C LEU A 39 -15.11 13.58 1.58
N GLY A 40 -14.57 12.63 2.34
CA GLY A 40 -13.51 11.73 1.87
C GLY A 40 -13.93 10.90 0.65
N ILE A 41 -15.14 10.34 0.67
CA ILE A 41 -15.71 9.62 -0.49
C ILE A 41 -15.85 10.57 -1.69
N ARG A 42 -16.37 11.79 -1.46
CA ARG A 42 -16.56 12.77 -2.54
C ARG A 42 -15.24 13.18 -3.19
N ILE A 43 -14.16 13.28 -2.42
CA ILE A 43 -12.81 13.55 -2.94
C ILE A 43 -12.30 12.37 -3.76
N LYS A 44 -12.37 11.15 -3.21
CA LYS A 44 -11.95 9.91 -3.90
C LYS A 44 -12.68 9.71 -5.23
N ASN A 45 -13.97 10.01 -5.29
CA ASN A 45 -14.77 9.86 -6.51
C ASN A 45 -14.42 10.86 -7.63
N ARG A 46 -13.56 11.85 -7.37
CA ARG A 46 -13.00 12.73 -8.41
C ARG A 46 -11.81 12.11 -9.13
N GLU A 47 -11.22 11.07 -8.55
CA GLU A 47 -10.15 10.30 -9.18
C GLU A 47 -10.77 9.29 -10.17
N LEU A 48 -9.97 8.87 -11.16
CA LEU A 48 -10.38 7.80 -12.07
C LEU A 48 -10.65 6.52 -11.28
N PRO A 49 -11.68 5.74 -11.64
CA PRO A 49 -11.90 4.45 -11.02
C PRO A 49 -10.67 3.56 -11.22
N PRO A 50 -10.38 2.65 -10.27
CA PRO A 50 -9.38 1.60 -10.49
C PRO A 50 -9.64 0.92 -11.84
N PRO A 51 -8.58 0.56 -12.59
CA PRO A 51 -8.73 -0.05 -13.90
C PRO A 51 -9.58 -1.32 -13.80
N ASP A 52 -10.46 -1.52 -14.78
CA ASP A 52 -11.31 -2.70 -14.86
C ASP A 52 -10.43 -3.97 -14.86
N PRO A 53 -10.70 -4.96 -13.99
CA PRO A 53 -10.03 -6.26 -14.06
C PRO A 53 -10.04 -6.88 -15.46
N LYS A 54 -11.08 -6.62 -16.27
CA LYS A 54 -11.15 -7.09 -17.65
C LYS A 54 -10.27 -6.32 -18.62
N ALA A 55 -9.89 -5.08 -18.28
CA ALA A 55 -8.94 -4.27 -19.02
C ALA A 55 -7.49 -4.68 -18.72
N GLN A 56 -7.26 -5.59 -17.78
CA GLN A 56 -5.94 -6.19 -17.60
C GLN A 56 -5.52 -6.89 -18.91
N PRO A 57 -4.25 -6.78 -19.31
CA PRO A 57 -3.71 -7.50 -20.44
C PRO A 57 -4.02 -8.98 -20.30
N ARG A 58 -4.85 -9.50 -21.21
CA ARG A 58 -5.12 -10.93 -21.29
C ARG A 58 -4.01 -11.58 -22.08
N ARG A 59 -3.76 -12.85 -21.76
CA ARG A 59 -2.92 -13.68 -22.60
C ARG A 59 -3.54 -13.73 -24.01
N PRO A 60 -2.72 -13.63 -25.08
CA PRO A 60 -3.18 -13.91 -26.43
C PRO A 60 -3.87 -15.29 -26.52
N ASP A 61 -4.84 -15.43 -27.43
CA ASP A 61 -5.56 -16.69 -27.71
C ASP A 61 -4.65 -17.68 -28.46
N THR A 62 -3.53 -18.04 -27.83
CA THR A 62 -2.55 -18.98 -28.35
C THR A 62 -2.39 -20.14 -27.36
N ASP A 63 -2.52 -21.35 -27.87
CA ASP A 63 -2.41 -22.59 -27.07
C ASP A 63 -0.96 -22.86 -26.59
N ARG A 64 0.00 -22.10 -27.12
CA ARG A 64 1.41 -22.16 -26.73
C ARG A 64 1.61 -21.48 -25.38
N LEU A 65 2.12 -22.20 -24.39
CA LEU A 65 2.62 -21.64 -23.14
C LEU A 65 3.52 -20.42 -23.43
N PRO A 66 3.45 -19.32 -22.65
CA PRO A 66 4.38 -18.22 -22.80
C PRO A 66 5.76 -18.84 -22.64
N GLY A 67 6.66 -18.60 -23.59
CA GLY A 67 8.03 -19.06 -23.45
C GLY A 67 8.60 -18.54 -22.13
N GLU A 68 9.57 -19.27 -21.58
CA GLU A 68 10.39 -18.71 -20.51
C GLU A 68 11.11 -17.48 -21.06
N VAL A 69 10.66 -16.30 -20.63
CA VAL A 69 11.38 -15.05 -20.86
C VAL A 69 12.07 -14.73 -19.55
N SER A 70 13.38 -14.98 -19.49
CA SER A 70 14.18 -14.64 -18.34
C SER A 70 14.96 -13.37 -18.65
N GLU A 71 14.49 -12.25 -18.12
CA GLU A 71 15.21 -10.99 -18.15
C GLU A 71 16.25 -11.01 -17.02
N HIS A 72 17.52 -10.88 -17.40
CA HIS A 72 18.62 -10.87 -16.45
C HIS A 72 19.18 -9.46 -16.32
N ARG A 73 19.33 -9.03 -15.08
CA ARG A 73 19.96 -7.77 -14.75
C ARG A 73 21.40 -8.05 -14.33
N LYS A 74 22.36 -7.32 -14.89
CA LYS A 74 23.75 -7.40 -14.46
C LYS A 74 23.83 -6.96 -12.99
N PRO A 75 24.47 -7.71 -12.09
CA PRO A 75 24.66 -7.25 -10.72
C PRO A 75 25.39 -5.90 -10.73
N SER A 76 24.88 -4.93 -9.96
CA SER A 76 25.61 -3.68 -9.76
C SER A 76 26.72 -3.91 -8.76
N GLU A 77 27.96 -3.67 -9.16
CA GLU A 77 29.10 -3.70 -8.25
C GLU A 77 28.94 -2.60 -7.18
N VAL A 78 29.23 -2.96 -5.93
CA VAL A 78 29.23 -2.01 -4.82
C VAL A 78 30.57 -1.26 -4.82
N PRO A 79 30.58 0.08 -4.82
CA PRO A 79 31.82 0.83 -4.72
C PRO A 79 32.56 0.46 -3.43
N GLN A 80 33.83 0.09 -3.55
CA GLN A 80 34.70 -0.12 -2.38
C GLN A 80 35.05 1.25 -1.79
N THR A 81 34.98 1.36 -0.47
CA THR A 81 35.31 2.59 0.25
C THR A 81 36.45 2.35 1.23
N ASP A 82 37.19 3.42 1.52
CA ASP A 82 38.36 3.50 2.41
C ASP A 82 38.06 3.28 3.90
N GLY A 83 36.80 2.98 4.27
CA GLY A 83 36.36 2.79 5.65
C GLY A 83 36.02 4.10 6.39
N GLU A 84 36.72 5.20 6.09
CA GLU A 84 36.46 6.54 6.62
C GLU A 84 35.14 7.12 6.09
N HIS A 85 34.86 6.92 4.79
CA HIS A 85 33.61 7.36 4.18
C HIS A 85 32.58 6.24 4.16
N ARG A 86 31.73 6.16 5.18
CA ARG A 86 30.65 5.17 5.21
C ARG A 86 29.74 5.31 3.98
N LEU A 87 29.56 4.23 3.23
CA LEU A 87 28.72 4.20 2.03
C LEU A 87 27.25 4.49 2.41
N ARG A 88 26.70 5.59 1.88
CA ARG A 88 25.30 6.00 2.10
C ARG A 88 24.40 5.48 0.97
N PRO A 89 23.08 5.34 1.18
CA PRO A 89 22.16 4.87 0.15
C PRO A 89 22.24 5.67 -1.16
N HIS A 90 22.42 7.00 -1.10
CA HIS A 90 22.57 7.85 -2.29
C HIS A 90 23.92 7.71 -3.01
N ASN A 91 24.89 7.04 -2.40
CA ASN A 91 26.18 6.73 -3.05
C ASN A 91 26.11 5.42 -3.86
N LEU A 92 25.00 4.66 -3.77
CA LEU A 92 24.80 3.44 -4.54
C LEU A 92 24.22 3.76 -5.93
N LYS A 93 24.71 3.06 -6.96
CA LYS A 93 24.07 3.09 -8.29
C LYS A 93 22.69 2.47 -8.21
N ASN A 94 21.74 3.10 -8.91
CA ASN A 94 20.33 2.77 -8.80
C ASN A 94 19.99 1.53 -9.63
N SER A 95 20.12 0.35 -9.02
CA SER A 95 19.87 -0.98 -9.61
C SER A 95 20.71 -1.31 -10.85
N GLY A 96 20.97 -2.60 -11.06
CA GLY A 96 21.79 -3.08 -12.16
C GLY A 96 21.25 -2.74 -13.56
N GLU A 97 22.16 -2.65 -14.52
CA GLU A 97 21.85 -2.47 -15.94
C GLU A 97 21.24 -3.75 -16.52
N THR A 98 20.30 -3.61 -17.46
CA THR A 98 19.79 -4.77 -18.22
C THR A 98 20.93 -5.32 -19.08
N ASP A 99 21.24 -6.61 -18.96
CA ASP A 99 22.27 -7.25 -19.80
C ASP A 99 21.60 -7.78 -21.09
N PRO A 100 21.89 -7.22 -22.27
CA PRO A 100 21.28 -7.67 -23.53
C PRO A 100 21.93 -8.95 -24.07
N GLY A 101 23.02 -9.44 -23.45
CA GLY A 101 23.76 -10.60 -23.93
C GLY A 101 23.08 -11.96 -23.63
N PRO A 102 23.34 -13.00 -24.44
CA PRO A 102 22.90 -14.36 -24.13
C PRO A 102 23.57 -14.86 -22.86
N GLN A 103 22.86 -15.67 -22.08
CA GLN A 103 23.43 -16.26 -20.87
C GLN A 103 24.52 -17.28 -21.20
N SER A 104 25.65 -17.21 -20.49
CA SER A 104 26.54 -18.36 -20.33
C SER A 104 26.21 -19.08 -19.02
N GLU A 105 26.33 -20.41 -19.00
CA GLU A 105 26.05 -21.22 -17.80
C GLU A 105 26.88 -20.75 -16.60
N ASP A 106 28.11 -20.29 -16.83
CA ASP A 106 29.03 -19.75 -15.82
C ASP A 106 28.49 -18.52 -15.08
N LYS A 107 27.54 -17.77 -15.67
CA LYS A 107 26.95 -16.56 -15.08
C LYS A 107 25.69 -16.86 -14.25
N ARG A 108 25.20 -18.08 -14.25
CA ARG A 108 24.03 -18.47 -13.44
C ARG A 108 24.47 -18.64 -11.99
N LYS A 109 24.22 -17.62 -11.16
CA LYS A 109 24.49 -17.65 -9.71
C LYS A 109 23.79 -18.81 -8.99
N TRP A 110 22.65 -19.26 -9.50
CA TRP A 110 21.87 -20.35 -8.93
C TRP A 110 21.81 -21.49 -9.94
N GLY A 111 22.53 -22.57 -9.66
CA GLY A 111 22.57 -23.74 -10.54
C GLY A 111 21.23 -24.47 -10.55
N GLY A 112 20.71 -24.69 -11.76
CA GLY A 112 20.07 -25.94 -12.18
C GLY A 112 18.80 -26.46 -11.50
N ILE A 113 18.19 -25.76 -10.54
CA ILE A 113 16.88 -26.19 -10.05
C ILE A 113 15.83 -25.60 -11.00
N SER A 114 15.17 -26.47 -11.76
CA SER A 114 14.10 -26.07 -12.67
C SER A 114 13.11 -25.21 -11.89
N SER A 115 12.93 -23.94 -12.30
CA SER A 115 11.89 -23.09 -11.74
C SER A 115 10.56 -23.76 -12.02
N GLY A 116 10.02 -24.44 -11.01
CA GLY A 116 8.70 -25.03 -11.03
C GLY A 116 7.72 -23.96 -11.43
N GLY A 117 7.06 -24.18 -12.56
CA GLY A 117 6.04 -23.30 -13.10
C GLY A 117 5.05 -22.95 -12.00
N PHE A 118 4.87 -21.66 -11.77
CA PHE A 118 3.89 -21.13 -10.84
C PHE A 118 2.53 -21.81 -11.10
N GLY A 119 2.13 -22.72 -10.20
CA GLY A 119 0.81 -23.36 -10.20
C GLY A 119 0.68 -24.76 -10.82
N SER A 120 1.73 -25.45 -11.28
CA SER A 120 1.57 -26.84 -11.72
C SER A 120 1.56 -27.82 -10.54
N GLY A 121 0.38 -28.07 -9.96
CA GLY A 121 0.13 -29.13 -8.97
C GLY A 121 0.26 -30.54 -9.55
N GLY A 122 1.37 -30.85 -10.24
CA GLY A 122 1.68 -32.17 -10.76
C GLY A 122 2.73 -32.85 -9.89
N THR A 123 2.43 -34.05 -9.43
CA THR A 123 3.37 -34.91 -8.68
C THR A 123 4.63 -35.16 -9.51
N GLY A 124 5.79 -34.81 -8.97
CA GLY A 124 7.08 -35.10 -9.58
C GLY A 124 7.24 -36.59 -9.86
N HIS A 125 7.71 -36.93 -11.06
CA HIS A 125 8.19 -38.27 -11.37
C HIS A 125 9.58 -38.41 -10.75
N GLY A 126 9.79 -39.51 -10.03
CA GLY A 126 11.08 -39.86 -9.47
C GLY A 126 11.82 -40.78 -10.42
N ASP A 127 13.06 -40.40 -10.72
CA ASP A 127 14.12 -41.27 -11.24
C ASP A 127 15.48 -40.68 -10.81
#